data_AF-A0AAV6TGM1-F1
#
_entry.id   AF-A0AAV6TGM1-F1
#
_cell.length_a   1.000
_cell.length_b   1.000
_cell.length_c   1.000
_cell.angle_alpha   90.00
_cell.angle_beta   90.00
_cell.angle_gamma   90.00
#
_symmetry.space_group_name_H-M   'P 1'
#
loop_
_entity.id
_entity.type
_entity.pdbx_description
1 polymer ?
#
loop_
_entity_poly.entity_id
_entity_poly.type
_entity_poly.pdbx_seq_one_letter_code
_entity_poly.pdbx_strand_id
1 'polypeptide(L)'
;MFHFVLSIAVYGGGHAEVLDLTHNSEGGGVQFDDPGWMEHANSLKPLGLCILLNVCHSGARDYHTSFYDHLASLAMRNHLPLHNNGCLCDLAKQIGFSDSVVDYYRMEQLLGVFRRGLPSHSGALGVPRLRMPLPSMTAATLTDLHRV
;
A
#
# COMPACT_ATOMS: atom_id res chain seq x y z
N MET A 1 -18.52 7.46 -14.09
CA MET A 1 -18.43 6.81 -12.76
C MET A 1 -17.35 5.75 -12.88
N PHE A 2 -16.11 6.09 -12.54
CA PHE A 2 -14.99 5.14 -12.62
C PHE A 2 -14.99 4.35 -11.32
N HIS A 3 -15.38 3.08 -11.37
CA HIS A 3 -15.08 2.16 -10.27
C HIS A 3 -13.56 2.03 -10.22
N PHE A 4 -12.93 2.49 -9.14
CA PHE A 4 -11.56 2.13 -8.83
C PHE A 4 -11.58 0.66 -8.42
N VAL A 5 -11.42 -0.23 -9.39
CA VAL A 5 -11.22 -1.66 -9.12
C VAL A 5 -9.75 -1.79 -8.72
N LEU A 6 -9.51 -2.12 -7.45
CA LEU A 6 -8.19 -2.52 -6.99
C LEU A 6 -8.14 -4.03 -7.13
N SER A 7 -7.16 -4.57 -7.86
CA SER A 7 -7.03 -6.03 -8.01
C SER A 7 -5.72 -6.52 -7.40
N ILE A 8 -5.77 -7.67 -6.73
CA ILE A 8 -4.60 -8.37 -6.17
C ILE A 8 -4.33 -9.61 -6.99
N ALA A 9 -3.12 -9.73 -7.53
CA ALA A 9 -2.65 -10.97 -8.12
C ALA A 9 -2.11 -11.91 -7.03
N VAL A 10 -2.65 -13.12 -6.98
CA VAL A 10 -2.19 -14.19 -6.10
C VAL A 10 -1.57 -15.30 -6.94
N TYR A 11 -0.43 -15.83 -6.47
CA TYR A 11 0.26 -16.95 -7.11
C TYR A 11 0.17 -18.19 -6.22
N GLY A 12 -0.20 -19.33 -6.80
CA GLY A 12 -0.29 -20.63 -6.12
C GLY A 12 -0.35 -21.79 -7.12
N GLY A 13 0.40 -22.87 -6.87
CA GLY A 13 0.31 -24.11 -7.66
C GLY A 13 0.66 -23.98 -9.16
N GLY A 14 1.40 -22.94 -9.56
CA GLY A 14 1.73 -22.67 -10.97
C GLY A 14 0.67 -21.87 -11.73
N HIS A 15 -0.40 -21.44 -11.06
CA HIS A 15 -1.43 -20.56 -11.61
C HIS A 15 -1.40 -19.18 -10.94
N ALA A 16 -1.79 -18.16 -11.69
CA ALA A 16 -1.96 -16.79 -11.19
C ALA A 16 -3.44 -16.43 -11.27
N GLU A 17 -3.99 -15.98 -10.16
CA GLU A 17 -5.38 -15.54 -10.05
C GLU A 17 -5.44 -14.06 -9.67
N VAL A 18 -6.40 -13.34 -10.22
CA VAL A 18 -6.60 -11.91 -9.96
C VAL A 18 -7.88 -11.78 -9.15
N LEU A 19 -7.74 -11.33 -7.92
CA LEU A 19 -8.85 -11.07 -7.00
C LEU A 19 -9.24 -9.60 -7.08
N ASP A 20 -10.51 -9.33 -7.28
CA ASP A 20 -11.06 -7.99 -7.35
C ASP A 20 -11.49 -7.48 -5.97
N LEU A 21 -11.27 -6.18 -5.79
CA LEU A 21 -11.62 -5.47 -4.58
C LEU A 21 -12.45 -4.23 -4.91
N THR A 22 -13.49 -4.04 -4.12
CA THR A 22 -14.33 -2.85 -4.17
C THR A 22 -14.18 -2.04 -2.89
N HIS A 23 -14.11 -0.72 -3.04
CA HIS A 23 -14.19 0.21 -1.92
C HIS A 23 -15.62 0.28 -1.40
N ASN A 24 -15.83 -0.14 -0.15
CA ASN A 24 -17.11 -0.06 0.53
C ASN A 24 -17.41 1.39 0.93
N SER A 25 -18.38 2.01 0.26
CA SER A 25 -18.80 3.40 0.51
C SER A 25 -19.44 3.61 1.89
N GLU A 26 -19.95 2.56 2.55
CA GLU A 26 -20.60 2.66 3.85
C GLU A 26 -19.63 2.51 5.03
N GLY A 27 -18.52 1.80 4.83
CA GLY A 27 -17.53 1.49 5.88
C GLY A 27 -16.16 2.16 5.72
N GLY A 28 -15.89 2.80 4.58
CA GLY A 28 -14.59 3.45 4.30
C GLY A 28 -13.42 2.48 4.10
N GLY A 29 -13.70 1.17 4.02
CA GLY A 29 -12.71 0.10 3.83
C GLY A 29 -12.83 -0.57 2.47
N VAL A 30 -11.86 -1.43 2.14
CA VAL A 30 -11.82 -2.21 0.89
C VAL A 30 -12.19 -3.66 1.18
N GLN A 31 -13.00 -4.30 0.33
CA GLN A 31 -13.47 -5.67 0.50
C GLN A 31 -13.22 -6.52 -0.75
N PHE A 32 -13.00 -7.82 -0.56
CA PHE A 32 -12.96 -8.82 -1.65
C PHE A 32 -14.34 -9.04 -2.26
N ASP A 33 -14.39 -8.98 -3.59
CA ASP A 33 -15.60 -9.28 -4.36
C ASP A 33 -15.72 -10.79 -4.67
N ASP A 34 -14.59 -11.48 -4.80
CA ASP A 34 -14.54 -12.90 -5.16
C ASP A 34 -14.90 -13.83 -3.99
N PRO A 35 -15.94 -14.67 -4.09
CA PRO A 35 -16.36 -15.54 -2.98
C PRO A 35 -15.32 -16.61 -2.61
N GLY A 36 -14.41 -16.96 -3.53
CA GLY A 36 -13.35 -17.95 -3.33
C GLY A 36 -12.04 -17.38 -2.77
N TRP A 37 -11.97 -16.08 -2.47
CA TRP A 37 -10.70 -15.43 -2.07
C TRP A 37 -10.01 -16.11 -0.88
N MET A 38 -10.77 -16.72 0.03
CA MET A 38 -10.26 -17.43 1.20
C MET A 38 -9.40 -18.65 0.86
N GLU A 39 -9.58 -19.27 -0.31
CA GLU A 39 -8.74 -20.38 -0.78
C GLU A 39 -7.27 -19.94 -0.95
N HIS A 40 -7.06 -18.64 -1.13
CA HIS A 40 -5.76 -17.98 -1.28
C HIS A 40 -5.19 -17.40 0.02
N ALA A 41 -5.82 -17.66 1.18
CA ALA A 41 -5.44 -17.04 2.44
C ALA A 41 -3.94 -17.17 2.78
N ASN A 42 -3.31 -18.30 2.46
CA ASN A 42 -1.88 -18.49 2.72
C ASN A 42 -0.98 -17.56 1.90
N SER A 43 -1.35 -17.28 0.65
CA SER A 43 -0.63 -16.34 -0.21
C SER A 43 -0.97 -14.88 0.12
N LEU A 44 -2.14 -14.62 0.72
CA LEU A 44 -2.57 -13.29 1.16
C LEU A 44 -2.00 -12.89 2.53
N LYS A 45 -1.60 -13.84 3.38
CA LYS A 45 -1.02 -13.55 4.71
C LYS A 45 0.18 -12.60 4.67
N PRO A 46 1.20 -12.80 3.82
CA PRO A 46 2.31 -11.85 3.71
C PRO A 46 1.85 -10.44 3.35
N LEU A 47 0.84 -10.30 2.50
CA LEU A 47 0.25 -9.01 2.12
C LEU A 47 -0.48 -8.36 3.30
N GLY A 48 -1.33 -9.10 4.01
CA GLY A 48 -2.04 -8.59 5.19
C GLY A 48 -1.09 -8.11 6.28
N LEU A 49 -0.03 -8.87 6.55
CA LEU A 49 1.02 -8.46 7.48
C LEU A 49 1.76 -7.21 6.99
N CYS A 50 2.13 -7.17 5.71
CA CYS A 50 2.78 -6.02 5.10
C CYS A 50 1.94 -4.74 5.23
N ILE A 51 0.62 -4.83 5.01
CA ILE A 51 -0.30 -3.70 5.20
C ILE A 51 -0.26 -3.20 6.64
N LEU A 52 -0.38 -4.10 7.63
CA LEU A 52 -0.39 -3.71 9.04
C LEU A 52 0.92 -3.02 9.44
N LEU A 53 2.06 -3.57 9.03
CA LEU A 53 3.37 -3.07 9.43
C LEU A 53 3.79 -1.79 8.69
N ASN A 54 3.44 -1.64 7.40
CA ASN A 54 3.83 -0.47 6.61
C ASN A 54 2.85 0.69 6.67
N VAL A 55 1.59 0.45 7.03
CA VAL A 55 0.52 1.46 6.97
C VAL A 55 -0.15 1.66 8.32
N CYS A 56 -0.46 0.59 9.05
CA CYS A 56 -1.29 0.67 10.26
C CYS A 56 -0.47 0.81 11.57
N HIS A 57 0.82 0.43 11.56
CA HIS A 57 1.72 0.59 12.71
C HIS A 57 1.83 2.07 13.11
N SER A 58 1.77 2.39 14.41
CA SER A 58 1.77 3.77 14.93
C SER A 58 2.94 4.60 14.39
N GLY A 59 4.17 4.09 14.52
CA GLY A 59 5.35 4.75 13.95
C GLY A 59 5.31 4.94 12.43
N ALA A 60 4.65 4.04 11.68
CA ALA A 60 4.49 4.18 10.24
C ALA A 60 3.49 5.30 9.91
N ARG A 61 2.40 5.41 10.67
CA ARG A 61 1.39 6.48 10.53
C ARG A 61 1.97 7.86 10.81
N ASP A 62 2.82 7.96 11.84
CA ASP A 62 3.48 9.22 12.19
C ASP A 62 4.43 9.67 11.06
N TYR A 63 5.22 8.73 10.53
CA TYR A 63 6.07 9.02 9.37
C TYR A 63 5.23 9.39 8.15
N HIS A 64 4.17 8.63 7.84
CA HIS A 64 3.31 8.89 6.69
C HIS A 64 2.76 10.31 6.76
N THR A 65 2.28 10.75 7.93
CA THR A 65 1.79 12.12 8.13
C THR A 65 2.86 13.16 7.75
N SER A 66 4.06 13.05 8.34
CA SER A 66 5.16 13.97 8.04
C SER A 66 5.61 13.92 6.57
N PHE A 67 5.64 12.72 5.98
CA PHE A 67 6.00 12.52 4.58
C PHE A 67 4.95 13.10 3.62
N TYR A 68 3.66 12.87 3.87
CA TYR A 68 2.58 13.46 3.07
C TYR A 68 2.51 14.97 3.23
N ASP A 69 2.76 15.53 4.41
CA ASP A 69 2.86 16.98 4.62
C ASP A 69 4.01 17.57 3.78
N HIS A 70 5.16 16.89 3.75
CA HIS A 70 6.27 17.26 2.90
C HIS A 70 5.90 17.19 1.41
N LEU A 71 5.26 16.10 0.98
CA LEU A 71 4.79 15.95 -0.40
C LEU A 71 3.74 17.01 -0.75
N ALA A 72 2.84 17.36 0.17
CA ALA A 72 1.83 18.40 -0.03
C ALA A 72 2.46 19.78 -0.21
N SER A 73 3.46 20.11 0.60
CA SER A 73 4.30 21.29 0.44
C SER A 73 5.00 21.33 -0.92
N LEU A 74 5.51 20.19 -1.42
CA LEU A 74 6.12 20.10 -2.75
C LEU A 74 5.10 20.17 -3.88
N ALA A 75 3.91 19.57 -3.70
CA ALA A 75 2.84 19.54 -4.67
C ALA A 75 2.21 20.93 -4.85
N MET A 76 2.01 21.70 -3.78
CA MET A 76 1.57 23.10 -3.88
C MET A 76 2.54 23.94 -4.71
N ARG A 77 3.84 23.63 -4.67
CA ARG A 77 4.87 24.33 -5.45
C ARG A 77 5.00 23.84 -6.90
N ASN A 78 4.63 22.59 -7.20
CA ASN A 78 4.94 21.92 -8.47
C ASN A 78 3.75 21.20 -9.13
N HIS A 79 2.52 21.40 -8.66
CA HIS A 79 1.27 20.77 -9.11
C HIS A 79 1.33 19.24 -9.25
N LEU A 80 1.94 18.55 -8.28
CA LEU A 80 2.01 17.09 -8.28
C LEU A 80 0.68 16.48 -7.81
N PRO A 81 0.18 15.41 -8.46
CA PRO A 81 -0.99 14.70 -7.97
C PRO A 81 -0.65 13.98 -6.65
N LEU A 82 -1.28 14.41 -5.56
CA LEU A 82 -1.26 13.66 -4.30
C LEU A 82 -2.40 12.67 -4.32
N HIS A 83 -2.09 11.39 -4.12
CA HIS A 83 -3.10 10.40 -3.78
C HIS A 83 -3.12 10.25 -2.27
N ASN A 84 -4.27 10.53 -1.66
CA ASN A 84 -4.53 10.15 -0.29
C ASN A 84 -4.87 8.66 -0.30
N ASN A 85 -3.89 7.82 0.00
CA ASN A 85 -4.12 6.40 0.13
C ASN A 85 -4.76 6.17 1.50
N GLY A 86 -6.08 5.94 1.53
CA GLY A 86 -6.76 5.46 2.73
C GLY A 86 -6.07 4.21 3.27
N CYS A 87 -6.25 3.93 4.56
CA CYS A 87 -5.61 2.76 5.15
C CYS A 87 -6.31 1.47 4.68
N LEU A 88 -5.51 0.43 4.43
CA LEU A 88 -6.03 -0.90 4.05
C LEU A 88 -6.18 -1.82 5.29
N CYS A 89 -6.30 -1.26 6.49
CA CYS A 89 -6.30 -2.06 7.72
C CYS A 89 -7.47 -3.06 7.77
N ASP A 90 -8.65 -2.68 7.27
CA ASP A 90 -9.81 -3.57 7.20
C ASP A 90 -9.60 -4.74 6.24
N LEU A 91 -8.78 -4.56 5.20
CA LEU A 91 -8.40 -5.65 4.30
C LEU A 91 -7.51 -6.67 5.03
N ALA A 92 -6.56 -6.20 5.84
CA ALA A 92 -5.73 -7.09 6.65
C ALA A 92 -6.56 -7.85 7.70
N LYS A 93 -7.59 -7.21 8.27
CA LYS A 93 -8.55 -7.87 9.18
C LYS A 93 -9.35 -8.96 8.48
N GLN A 94 -9.84 -8.68 7.26
CA GLN A 94 -10.51 -9.70 6.44
C GLN A 94 -9.61 -10.91 6.19
N ILE A 95 -8.33 -10.71 5.88
CA ILE A 95 -7.33 -11.79 5.69
C ILE A 95 -7.11 -12.63 6.97
N GLY A 96 -7.53 -12.12 8.14
CA GLY A 96 -7.52 -12.85 9.41
C GLY A 96 -6.50 -12.36 10.43
N PHE A 97 -5.93 -11.16 10.25
CA PHE A 97 -5.04 -10.56 11.25
C PHE A 97 -5.82 -9.77 12.31
N SER A 98 -5.34 -9.84 13.55
CA SER A 98 -5.79 -8.96 14.64
C SER A 98 -4.89 -7.72 14.74
N ASP A 99 -5.41 -6.67 15.38
CA ASP A 99 -4.65 -5.43 15.63
C ASP A 99 -3.40 -5.69 16.51
N SER A 100 -3.44 -6.70 17.39
CA SER A 100 -2.34 -7.10 18.27
C SER A 100 -1.10 -7.64 17.55
N VAL A 101 -1.21 -7.97 16.25
CA VAL A 101 -0.08 -8.54 15.50
C VAL A 101 1.06 -7.53 15.37
N VAL A 102 0.72 -6.24 15.35
CA VAL A 102 1.69 -5.15 15.26
C VAL A 102 2.62 -5.12 16.47
N ASP A 103 2.12 -5.49 17.66
CA ASP A 103 2.87 -5.44 18.92
C ASP A 103 4.03 -6.47 18.97
N TYR A 104 4.01 -7.45 18.07
CA TYR A 104 5.09 -8.43 17.93
C TYR A 104 6.28 -7.92 17.11
N TYR A 105 6.17 -6.73 16.52
CA TYR A 105 7.20 -6.13 15.70
C TYR A 105 7.59 -4.78 16.25
N ARG A 106 8.89 -4.51 16.23
CA ARG A 106 9.42 -3.17 16.48
C ARG A 106 9.85 -2.56 15.16
N MET A 107 9.20 -1.46 14.76
CA MET A 107 9.65 -0.69 13.60
C MET A 107 10.98 0.00 13.89
N GLU A 108 11.97 -0.20 13.02
CA GLU A 108 13.30 0.39 13.13
C GLU A 108 13.40 1.64 12.25
N GLN A 109 13.03 1.51 10.97
CA GLN A 109 13.09 2.62 10.00
C GLN A 109 11.94 2.52 9.00
N LEU A 110 11.59 3.66 8.40
CA LEU A 110 10.67 3.74 7.27
C LEU A 110 11.32 4.52 6.12
N LEU A 111 11.39 3.89 4.96
CA LEU A 111 11.92 4.48 3.73
C LEU A 111 10.78 4.93 2.83
N GLY A 112 10.65 6.23 2.60
CA GLY A 112 9.75 6.81 1.60
C GLY A 112 10.47 7.13 0.29
N VAL A 113 9.92 6.68 -0.83
CA VAL A 113 10.38 7.01 -2.18
C VAL A 113 9.24 7.70 -2.91
N PHE A 114 9.51 8.85 -3.55
CA PHE A 114 8.53 9.51 -4.39
C PHE A 114 9.15 9.95 -5.71
N ARG A 115 8.33 10.02 -6.75
CA ARG A 115 8.76 10.55 -8.04
C ARG A 115 8.51 12.05 -8.09
N ARG A 116 9.58 12.84 -8.18
CA ARG A 116 9.47 14.25 -8.53
C ARG A 116 9.13 14.37 -10.03
N GLY A 117 7.99 14.96 -10.35
CA GLY A 117 7.70 15.33 -11.74
C GLY A 117 8.74 16.34 -12.22
N LEU A 118 9.46 16.04 -13.30
CA LEU A 118 10.28 17.06 -13.96
C LEU A 118 9.35 18.05 -14.67
N PRO A 119 9.63 19.36 -14.63
CA PRO A 119 9.00 20.30 -15.54
C PRO A 119 9.32 19.86 -16.97
N SER A 120 8.31 19.78 -17.82
CA SER A 120 8.46 19.36 -19.21
C SER A 120 9.26 20.42 -19.97
N HIS A 121 10.58 20.28 -19.97
CA HIS A 121 11.47 20.98 -20.89
C HIS A 121 12.15 19.94 -21.77
N SER A 122 11.61 19.79 -22.97
CA SER A 122 12.31 19.34 -24.18
C SER A 122 12.82 17.89 -24.24
N GLY A 123 12.63 17.26 -25.39
CA GLY A 123 12.86 15.84 -25.62
C GLY A 123 14.26 15.35 -25.25
N ALA A 124 14.31 14.29 -24.44
CA ALA A 124 15.47 13.43 -24.28
C ALA A 124 15.00 11.98 -24.15
N LEU A 125 15.26 11.22 -25.23
CA LEU A 125 15.52 9.78 -25.30
C LEU A 125 14.61 8.84 -24.50
N GLY A 126 13.61 8.28 -25.18
CA GLY A 126 13.46 6.81 -25.33
C GLY A 126 13.31 5.92 -24.10
N VAL A 127 13.23 6.44 -22.87
CA VAL A 127 12.91 5.60 -21.71
C VAL A 127 11.42 5.27 -21.81
N PRO A 128 11.02 3.99 -21.93
CA PRO A 128 9.61 3.64 -21.86
C PRO A 128 9.08 4.28 -20.59
N ARG A 129 8.00 5.05 -20.70
CA ARG A 129 7.23 5.50 -19.55
C ARG A 129 6.67 4.25 -18.88
N LEU A 130 7.51 3.51 -18.13
CA LEU A 130 7.05 2.67 -17.05
C LEU A 130 6.34 3.64 -16.12
N ARG A 131 5.02 3.74 -16.32
CA ARG A 131 4.11 4.24 -15.31
C ARG A 131 4.30 3.29 -14.14
N MET A 132 5.27 3.59 -13.28
CA MET A 132 5.24 3.02 -11.94
C MET A 132 3.84 3.35 -11.42
N PRO A 133 3.01 2.33 -11.09
CA PRO A 133 1.61 2.58 -10.75
C PRO A 133 1.45 3.48 -9.53
N LEU A 134 2.51 3.63 -8.74
CA LEU A 134 2.50 4.31 -7.46
C LEU A 134 3.37 5.58 -7.52
N PRO A 135 2.79 6.79 -7.37
CA PRO A 135 3.53 8.06 -7.35
C PRO A 135 4.49 8.18 -6.15
N SER A 136 4.24 7.40 -5.09
CA SER A 136 5.08 7.25 -3.90
C SER A 136 4.99 5.84 -3.34
N MET A 137 6.06 5.34 -2.73
CA MET A 137 6.18 4.02 -2.09
C MET A 137 6.82 4.19 -0.72
N THR A 138 6.39 3.40 0.26
CA THR A 138 7.02 3.33 1.58
C THR A 138 7.39 1.89 1.91
N ALA A 139 8.53 1.68 2.57
CA ALA A 139 8.99 0.37 3.01
C ALA A 139 9.55 0.45 4.43
N ALA A 140 9.00 -0.35 5.34
CA ALA A 140 9.43 -0.45 6.74
C ALA A 140 10.47 -1.54 6.92
N THR A 141 11.49 -1.24 7.73
CA THR A 141 12.37 -2.24 8.33
C THR A 141 11.91 -2.47 9.76
N LEU A 142 11.75 -3.75 10.12
CA LEU A 142 11.20 -4.14 11.42
C LEU A 142 12.05 -5.25 12.03
N THR A 143 12.08 -5.27 13.36
CA THR A 143 12.60 -6.38 14.16
C THR A 143 11.43 -7.23 14.65
N ASP A 144 11.46 -8.53 14.37
CA ASP A 144 10.53 -9.52 14.92
C ASP A 144 10.92 -9.83 16.37
N LEU A 145 10.06 -9.46 17.33
CA LEU A 145 10.32 -9.62 18.76
C LEU A 145 10.21 -11.07 19.25
N HIS A 146 9.61 -11.98 18.47
CA HIS A 146 9.51 -13.39 18.82
C HIS A 146 10.76 -14.21 18.47
N ARG A 147 11.65 -13.66 17.65
CA ARG A 147 12.87 -14.34 17.19
C ARG A 147 14.15 -13.83 17.83
N VAL A 148 14.06 -12.94 18.82
CA VAL A 148 15.20 -12.38 19.56
C VAL A 148 15.59 -13.27 20.73
#